data_AF-A0A506X732-F1
#
_entry.id   AF-A0A506X732-F1
#
_cell.length_a   1.000
_cell.length_b   1.000
_cell.length_c   1.000
_cell.angle_alpha   90.00
_cell.angle_beta   90.00
_cell.angle_gamma   90.00
#
_symmetry.space_group_name_H-M   'P 1'
#
loop_
_entity.id
_entity.type
_entity.pdbx_description
1 polymer ?
#
loop_
_entity_poly.entity_id
_entity_poly.type
_entity_poly.pdbx_seq_one_letter_code
_entity_poly.pdbx_strand_id
1 'polypeptide(L)'
;LEAFSTADQVLLAGVQGITDLITTPGLINLDFADVKSVMQGAGSALMGIGASRGADRAIKAAELAVASPLLEASIDGAHGVLLSIQGGSNLGIFE
;
A
#
# COMPACT_ATOMS: atom_id res chain seq x y z
N LEU A 1 18.47 -13.97 11.91
CA LEU A 1 17.85 -12.85 12.66
C LEU A 1 17.31 -11.79 11.71
N GLU A 2 18.10 -11.34 10.72
CA GLU A 2 17.66 -10.33 9.73
C GLU A 2 16.37 -10.71 8.97
N ALA A 3 16.22 -11.96 8.54
CA ALA A 3 15.02 -12.41 7.84
C ALA A 3 13.72 -12.25 8.66
N PHE A 4 13.77 -12.48 9.98
CA PHE A 4 12.62 -12.25 10.85
C PHE A 4 12.33 -10.76 11.02
N SER A 5 13.38 -9.93 11.10
CA SER A 5 13.22 -8.48 11.13
C SER A 5 12.57 -7.95 9.84
N THR A 6 12.88 -8.53 8.68
CA THR A 6 12.21 -8.19 7.42
C THR A 6 10.74 -8.60 7.43
N ALA A 7 10.42 -9.80 7.95
CA ALA A 7 9.02 -10.22 8.10
C ALA A 7 8.22 -9.27 9.02
N ASP A 8 8.81 -8.87 10.15
CA ASP A 8 8.20 -7.89 11.06
C ASP A 8 7.98 -6.53 10.38
N GLN A 9 8.93 -6.09 9.54
CA GLN A 9 8.78 -4.85 8.77
C GLN A 9 7.61 -4.93 7.77
N VAL A 10 7.42 -6.08 7.10
CA VAL A 10 6.29 -6.27 6.18
C VAL A 10 4.96 -6.24 6.94
N LEU A 11 4.87 -6.93 8.09
CA LEU A 11 3.68 -6.91 8.94
C LEU A 11 3.38 -5.50 9.46
N LEU A 12 4.41 -4.78 9.91
CA LEU A 12 4.31 -3.40 10.34
C LEU A 12 3.79 -2.52 9.22
N ALA A 13 4.36 -2.61 8.02
CA ALA A 13 3.93 -1.82 6.86
C ALA A 13 2.49 -2.10 6.44
N GLY A 14 2.02 -3.35 6.57
CA GLY A 14 0.64 -3.73 6.27
C GLY A 14 -0.36 -3.11 7.24
N VAL A 15 -0.11 -3.22 8.55
CA VAL A 15 -0.96 -2.60 9.57
C VAL A 15 -0.90 -1.08 9.42
N GLN A 16 0.32 -0.52 9.38
CA GLN A 16 0.56 0.91 9.29
C GLN A 16 -0.11 1.53 8.06
N GLY A 17 0.00 0.91 6.89
CA GLY A 17 -0.63 1.41 5.66
C GLY A 17 -2.14 1.56 5.77
N ILE A 18 -2.81 0.64 6.48
CA ILE A 18 -4.27 0.70 6.73
C ILE A 18 -4.59 1.73 7.81
N THR A 19 -3.87 1.71 8.94
CA THR A 19 -4.13 2.67 10.03
C THR A 19 -3.85 4.10 9.61
N ASP A 20 -2.82 4.35 8.80
CA ASP A 20 -2.44 5.69 8.38
C ASP A 20 -3.49 6.28 7.44
N LEU A 21 -4.14 5.47 6.59
CA LEU A 21 -5.28 5.91 5.76
C LEU A 21 -6.47 6.40 6.60
N ILE A 22 -6.64 5.88 7.82
CA ILE A 22 -7.76 6.24 8.70
C ILE A 22 -7.38 7.40 9.63
N THR A 23 -6.14 7.40 10.12
CA THR A 23 -5.70 8.26 11.23
C THR A 23 -4.95 9.51 10.78
N THR A 24 -4.30 9.47 9.61
CA THR A 24 -3.49 10.56 9.10
C THR A 24 -4.17 11.18 7.88
N PRO A 25 -4.69 12.42 8.01
CA PRO A 25 -5.34 13.09 6.88
C PRO A 25 -4.33 13.34 5.75
N GLY A 26 -4.54 12.67 4.61
CA GLY A 26 -3.84 12.94 3.36
C GLY A 26 -4.56 13.99 2.50
N LEU A 27 -3.97 14.32 1.35
CA LEU A 27 -4.65 15.10 0.30
C LEU A 27 -5.91 14.38 -0.22
N ILE A 28 -5.86 13.05 -0.28
CA ILE A 28 -6.98 12.17 -0.57
C ILE A 28 -7.12 11.27 0.66
N ASN A 29 -8.20 11.48 1.42
CA ASN A 29 -8.47 10.68 2.60
C ASN A 29 -9.52 9.60 2.26
N LEU A 30 -9.30 8.39 2.75
CA LEU A 30 -10.29 7.31 2.74
C LEU A 30 -10.97 7.26 4.09
N ASP A 31 -12.25 6.87 4.13
CA ASP A 31 -12.94 6.66 5.39
C ASP A 31 -12.84 5.19 5.86
N PHE A 32 -13.12 4.93 7.13
CA PHE A 32 -13.07 3.58 7.68
C PHE A 32 -14.12 2.66 7.05
N ALA A 33 -15.23 3.19 6.57
CA ALA A 33 -16.30 2.39 5.96
C ALA A 33 -15.87 1.85 4.59
N ASP A 34 -15.15 2.65 3.80
CA ASP A 34 -14.57 2.28 2.51
C ASP A 34 -13.53 1.17 2.69
N VAL A 35 -12.59 1.35 3.62
CA VAL A 35 -11.57 0.35 3.95
C VAL A 35 -12.24 -0.96 4.41
N LYS A 36 -13.20 -0.84 5.33
CA LYS A 36 -13.95 -2.01 5.83
C LYS A 36 -14.71 -2.70 4.71
N SER A 37 -15.36 -1.96 3.81
CA SER A 37 -16.10 -2.50 2.68
C SER A 37 -15.21 -3.31 1.74
N VAL A 38 -14.00 -2.82 1.44
CA VAL A 38 -13.06 -3.52 0.55
C VAL A 38 -12.45 -4.74 1.22
N MET A 39 -12.16 -4.68 2.54
CA MET A 39 -11.55 -5.80 3.26
C MET A 39 -12.56 -6.86 3.74
N GLN A 40 -13.82 -6.48 3.97
CA GLN A 40 -14.82 -7.37 4.54
C GLN A 40 -15.28 -8.41 3.51
N GLY A 41 -14.95 -9.67 3.76
CA GLY A 41 -15.30 -10.77 2.86
C GLY A 41 -14.35 -10.95 1.66
N ALA A 42 -13.24 -10.20 1.61
CA ALA A 42 -12.24 -10.32 0.54
C ALA A 42 -11.49 -11.66 0.54
N GLY A 43 -11.49 -12.38 1.67
CA GLY A 43 -10.76 -13.64 1.81
C GLY A 43 -9.26 -13.40 1.94
N SER A 44 -8.46 -14.07 1.10
CA SER A 44 -7.01 -13.89 1.09
C SER A 44 -6.64 -12.56 0.44
N ALA A 45 -5.83 -11.76 1.14
CA ALA A 45 -5.28 -10.52 0.62
C ALA A 45 -3.78 -10.66 0.37
N LEU A 46 -3.29 -9.94 -0.65
CA LEU A 46 -1.88 -9.82 -0.96
C LEU A 46 -1.47 -8.36 -0.80
N MET A 47 -0.22 -8.14 -0.40
CA MET A 47 0.31 -6.79 -0.19
C MET A 47 1.62 -6.62 -0.96
N GLY A 48 1.67 -5.57 -1.77
CA GLY A 48 2.89 -5.11 -2.41
C GLY A 48 3.35 -3.80 -1.79
N ILE A 49 4.66 -3.68 -1.55
CA ILE A 49 5.27 -2.45 -1.06
C ILE A 49 6.33 -2.02 -2.06
N GLY A 50 6.25 -0.77 -2.50
CA GLY A 50 7.22 -0.16 -3.38
C GLY A 50 7.60 1.23 -2.86
N ALA A 51 8.88 1.55 -2.96
CA ALA A 51 9.40 2.86 -2.56
C ALA A 51 10.34 3.37 -3.65
N SER A 52 10.17 4.63 -4.04
CA SER A 52 11.01 5.29 -5.04
C SER A 52 11.24 6.75 -4.69
N ARG A 53 12.29 7.34 -5.26
CA ARG A 53 12.70 8.74 -5.06
C ARG A 53 13.14 9.36 -6.39
N GLY A 54 13.04 10.68 -6.49
CA GLY A 54 13.42 11.44 -7.69
C GLY A 54 12.26 11.66 -8.66
N ALA A 55 12.58 11.84 -9.94
CA ALA A 55 11.58 11.97 -11.00
C ALA A 55 10.82 10.65 -11.23
N ASP A 56 9.52 10.77 -11.51
CA ASP A 56 8.58 9.65 -11.69
C ASP A 56 8.51 8.71 -10.48
N ARG A 57 8.73 9.25 -9.26
CA ARG A 57 8.75 8.46 -8.03
C ARG A 57 7.42 7.75 -7.77
N ALA A 58 6.28 8.36 -8.11
CA ALA A 58 4.97 7.74 -7.91
C ALA A 58 4.81 6.51 -8.81
N ILE A 59 5.06 6.67 -10.12
CA ILE A 59 4.97 5.59 -11.12
C ILE A 59 5.91 4.44 -10.75
N LYS A 60 7.19 4.74 -10.49
CA LYS A 60 8.19 3.71 -10.13
C LYS A 60 7.84 3.00 -8.83
N ALA A 61 7.33 3.71 -7.83
CA ALA A 61 6.92 3.08 -6.58
C ALA A 61 5.72 2.14 -6.80
N ALA A 62 4.76 2.54 -7.63
CA ALA A 62 3.63 1.70 -8.01
C ALA A 62 4.07 0.45 -8.79
N GLU A 63 4.96 0.59 -9.77
CA GLU A 63 5.52 -0.55 -10.53
C GLU A 63 6.24 -1.54 -9.60
N LEU A 64 7.06 -1.05 -8.66
CA LEU A 64 7.74 -1.88 -7.67
C LEU A 64 6.77 -2.57 -6.70
N ALA A 65 5.67 -1.90 -6.33
CA ALA A 65 4.65 -2.48 -5.47
C ALA A 65 3.91 -3.61 -6.19
N VAL A 66 3.54 -3.43 -7.47
CA VAL A 66 2.86 -4.46 -8.27
C VAL A 66 3.79 -5.64 -8.58
N ALA A 67 5.08 -5.37 -8.84
CA ALA A 67 6.09 -6.41 -9.08
C ALA A 67 6.70 -7.00 -7.80
N SER A 68 6.14 -6.69 -6.62
CA SER A 68 6.70 -7.11 -5.35
C SER A 68 6.64 -8.63 -5.18
N PRO A 69 7.70 -9.28 -4.69
CA PRO A 69 7.70 -10.73 -4.44
C PRO A 69 6.73 -11.17 -3.33
N LEU A 70 6.13 -10.20 -2.61
CA LEU A 70 5.07 -10.44 -1.63
C LEU A 70 3.70 -10.67 -2.30
N LEU A 71 3.53 -10.31 -3.58
CA LEU A 71 2.40 -10.73 -4.40
C LEU A 71 2.74 -12.08 -5.03
N GLU A 72 2.38 -13.17 -4.34
CA GLU A 72 2.54 -14.53 -4.87
C GLU A 72 1.58 -14.84 -6.04
N ALA A 73 0.54 -14.02 -6.24
CA ALA A 73 -0.37 -14.06 -7.38
C ALA A 73 -0.47 -12.68 -8.05
N SER A 74 -0.73 -12.67 -9.36
CA SER A 74 -0.96 -11.41 -10.09
C SER A 74 -2.12 -10.63 -9.47
N ILE A 75 -2.05 -9.29 -9.53
CA ILE A 75 -3.17 -8.41 -9.17
C ILE A 75 -4.37 -8.61 -10.12
N ASP A 76 -4.16 -9.25 -11.27
CA ASP A 76 -5.19 -9.62 -12.22
C ASP A 76 -6.19 -10.61 -11.60
N GLY A 77 -7.39 -10.10 -11.29
CA GLY A 77 -8.47 -10.87 -10.65
C GLY A 77 -8.81 -10.41 -9.23
N ALA A 78 -8.08 -9.44 -8.67
CA ALA A 78 -8.45 -8.84 -7.41
C ALA A 78 -9.82 -8.14 -7.50
N HIS A 79 -10.77 -8.54 -6.64
CA HIS A 79 -12.10 -7.93 -6.57
C HIS A 79 -12.11 -6.57 -5.85
N GLY A 80 -11.03 -6.24 -5.16
CA GLY A 80 -10.84 -4.99 -4.46
C GLY A 80 -9.36 -4.70 -4.27
N VAL A 81 -8.97 -3.44 -4.47
CA VAL A 81 -7.59 -2.96 -4.31
C VAL A 81 -7.61 -1.77 -3.37
N LEU A 82 -6.81 -1.84 -2.30
CA LEU A 82 -6.50 -0.70 -1.44
C LEU A 82 -5.13 -0.17 -1.82
N LEU A 83 -5.08 1.08 -2.27
CA LEU A 83 -3.84 1.77 -2.60
C LEU A 83 -3.61 2.87 -1.56
N SER A 84 -2.48 2.79 -0.86
CA SER A 84 -2.02 3.84 0.06
C SER A 84 -0.75 4.46 -0.51
N ILE A 85 -0.77 5.78 -0.69
CA ILE A 85 0.38 6.54 -1.17
C ILE A 85 0.84 7.46 -0.04
N GLN A 86 2.08 7.25 0.41
CA GLN A 86 2.73 8.13 1.37
C GLN A 86 3.89 8.87 0.72
N GLY A 87 3.92 10.18 0.93
CA GLY A 87 4.99 11.05 0.47
C GLY A 87 5.10 12.29 1.36
N GLY A 88 6.21 13.01 1.20
CA GLY A 88 6.38 14.30 1.87
C GLY A 88 5.38 15.35 1.37
N SER A 89 5.36 16.52 2.00
CA SER A 89 4.47 17.66 1.67
C SER A 89 4.55 18.18 0.23
N ASN A 90 5.54 17.72 -0.54
CA ASN A 90 5.69 18.01 -1.96
C ASN A 90 4.93 17.00 -2.83
N LEU A 91 4.07 16.17 -2.25
CA LEU A 91 3.25 15.22 -3.01
C LEU A 91 2.16 15.99 -3.77
N GLY A 92 2.23 16.01 -5.09
CA GLY A 92 1.28 16.70 -5.96
C GLY A 92 0.14 15.77 -6.40
N ILE A 93 -1.03 16.34 -6.73
CA ILE A 93 -2.17 15.57 -7.27
C ILE A 93 -1.86 14.98 -8.67
N PHE A 94 -0.84 15.49 -9.35
CA PHE A 94 -0.45 15.13 -10.72
C PHE A 94 0.81 14.24 -10.81
N GLU A 95 1.33 13.74 -9.69
CA GLU A 95 2.55 12.92 -9.70
C GLU A 95 2.41 11.53 -10.33
#